data_AF-A0A932HBQ0-F1
#
_entry.id   AF-A0A932HBQ0-F1
#
_cell.length_a   1.000
_cell.length_b   1.000
_cell.length_c   1.000
_cell.angle_alpha   90.00
_cell.angle_beta   90.00
_cell.angle_gamma   90.00
#
_symmetry.space_group_name_H-M   'P 1'
#
loop_
_entity.id
_entity.type
_entity.pdbx_description
1 polymer ?
#
loop_
_entity_poly.entity_id
_entity_poly.type
_entity_poly.pdbx_seq_one_letter_code
_entity_poly.pdbx_strand_id
1 'polypeptide(L)'
;MLTGRKVLMPRVLEARGVYASGVLFGPVTIRDAGEIGAQGLMVHHVEQGSIGEAQEIAKGDLLEALDGTPVRTLDELHAKLNAAQEQARRVTLTFKKLGGDGALFAYTQRTLPVRDTRVVGPANYDPALTLRGAPCPRRGQAPVSCG
;
A
#
# COMPACT_ATOMS: atom_id res chain seq x y z
N MET A 1 -3.36 35.56 -9.70
CA MET A 1 -4.38 34.55 -9.33
C MET A 1 -3.68 33.20 -9.23
N LEU A 2 -3.54 32.64 -8.02
CA LEU A 2 -2.99 31.29 -7.84
C LEU A 2 -4.12 30.26 -7.98
N THR A 3 -4.15 29.56 -9.11
CA THR A 3 -5.07 28.44 -9.33
C THR A 3 -4.51 27.20 -8.64
N GLY A 4 -4.76 27.07 -7.33
CA GLY A 4 -4.46 25.86 -6.59
C GLY A 4 -5.43 24.75 -6.96
N ARG A 5 -5.06 23.89 -7.93
CA ARG A 5 -5.76 22.61 -8.17
C ARG A 5 -5.49 21.69 -6.99
N LYS A 6 -6.30 21.81 -5.93
CA LYS A 6 -6.33 20.85 -4.83
C LYS A 6 -6.97 19.58 -5.37
N VAL A 7 -6.14 18.61 -5.76
CA VAL A 7 -6.63 17.26 -6.08
C VAL A 7 -7.37 16.76 -4.85
N LEU A 8 -8.67 16.47 -5.00
CA LEU A 8 -9.46 15.87 -3.94
C LEU A 8 -8.74 14.58 -3.54
N MET A 9 -8.29 14.52 -2.29
CA MET A 9 -7.80 13.26 -1.72
C MET A 9 -8.91 12.23 -1.93
N PRO A 10 -8.64 11.09 -2.60
CA PRO A 10 -9.61 10.02 -2.68
C PRO A 10 -10.07 9.71 -1.25
N ARG A 11 -11.38 9.53 -1.08
CA ARG A 11 -11.94 9.26 0.25
C ARG A 11 -11.17 8.09 0.84
N VAL A 12 -10.89 8.13 2.14
CA VAL A 12 -10.13 7.10 2.88
C VAL A 12 -10.64 5.66 2.62
N LEU A 13 -11.86 5.52 2.11
CA LEU A 13 -12.54 4.29 1.67
C LEU A 13 -12.07 3.73 0.30
N GLU A 14 -11.22 4.43 -0.45
CA GLU A 14 -10.80 4.08 -1.81
C GLU A 14 -9.34 3.57 -1.89
N ALA A 15 -8.62 3.59 -0.77
CA ALA A 15 -7.23 3.13 -0.72
C ALA A 15 -7.15 1.60 -0.83
N ARG A 16 -6.73 1.11 -2.01
CA ARG A 16 -6.40 -0.30 -2.21
C ARG A 16 -5.05 -0.62 -1.57
N GLY A 17 -4.98 -1.76 -0.90
CA GLY A 17 -3.80 -2.26 -0.23
C GLY A 17 -3.73 -3.78 -0.21
N VAL A 18 -2.56 -4.30 0.13
CA VAL A 18 -2.35 -5.73 0.37
C VAL A 18 -2.20 -5.91 1.87
N TYR A 19 -3.05 -6.74 2.46
CA TYR A 19 -2.96 -7.12 3.86
C TYR A 19 -2.25 -8.45 3.97
N ALA A 20 -1.27 -8.55 4.86
CA ALA A 20 -0.58 -9.78 5.18
C ALA A 20 -0.05 -9.74 6.61
N SER A 21 -0.30 -10.78 7.38
CA SER A 21 0.28 -11.03 8.71
C SER A 21 0.02 -9.90 9.72
N GLY A 22 -1.10 -9.17 9.56
CA GLY A 22 -1.40 -8.00 10.39
C GLY A 22 -0.94 -6.67 9.83
N VAL A 23 -0.27 -6.64 8.67
CA VAL A 23 0.25 -5.43 8.05
C VAL A 23 -0.55 -5.09 6.81
N LEU A 24 -1.04 -3.86 6.72
CA LEU A 24 -1.66 -3.31 5.52
C LEU A 24 -0.64 -2.46 4.75
N PHE A 25 -0.25 -2.93 3.58
CA PHE A 25 0.57 -2.21 2.63
C PHE A 25 -0.31 -1.46 1.64
N GLY A 26 0.04 -0.23 1.31
CA GLY A 26 -0.67 0.60 0.34
C GLY A 26 0.29 1.46 -0.47
N PRO A 27 -0.20 2.17 -1.50
CA PRO A 27 0.62 3.13 -2.24
C PRO A 27 1.10 4.25 -1.32
N VAL A 28 2.24 4.85 -1.62
CA VAL A 28 2.72 6.01 -0.87
C VAL A 28 1.70 7.16 -0.98
N THR A 29 1.31 7.72 0.16
CA THR A 29 0.36 8.86 0.24
C THR A 29 1.00 10.14 0.77
N ILE A 30 2.33 10.15 0.94
CA ILE A 30 3.09 11.32 1.39
C ILE A 30 3.02 12.40 0.30
N ARG A 31 2.66 13.64 0.67
CA ARG A 31 2.50 14.75 -0.28
C ARG A 31 3.78 15.05 -1.06
N ASP A 32 4.90 15.08 -0.35
CA ASP A 32 6.23 15.44 -0.88
C ASP A 32 7.04 14.19 -1.27
N ALA A 33 6.36 13.05 -1.43
CA ALA A 33 6.93 11.75 -1.78
C ALA A 33 7.94 11.82 -2.95
N GLY A 34 7.58 12.55 -4.01
CA GLY A 34 8.43 12.71 -5.19
C GLY A 34 9.71 13.51 -4.91
N GLU A 35 9.66 14.48 -3.99
CA GLU A 35 10.80 15.33 -3.65
C GLU A 35 11.80 14.63 -2.72
N ILE A 36 11.31 13.70 -1.89
CA ILE A 36 12.14 12.90 -0.98
C ILE A 36 12.45 11.49 -1.53
N GLY A 37 12.11 11.20 -2.78
CA GLY A 37 12.34 9.89 -3.39
C GLY A 37 11.62 8.73 -2.67
N ALA A 38 10.53 9.01 -1.96
CA ALA A 38 9.67 8.02 -1.34
C ALA A 38 8.60 7.59 -2.33
N GLN A 39 8.87 6.51 -3.07
CA GLN A 39 7.99 6.00 -4.14
C GLN A 39 7.71 4.51 -3.95
N GLY A 40 6.59 4.04 -4.50
CA GLY A 40 6.18 2.64 -4.43
C GLY A 40 5.15 2.40 -3.34
N LEU A 41 5.48 1.50 -2.40
CA LEU A 41 4.57 1.02 -1.36
C LEU A 41 5.02 1.45 0.02
N MET A 42 4.06 1.66 0.91
CA MET A 42 4.30 1.97 2.32
C MET A 42 3.36 1.18 3.23
N VAL A 43 3.73 1.06 4.49
CA VAL A 43 2.86 0.51 5.53
C VAL A 43 1.83 1.55 5.94
N HIS A 44 0.56 1.28 5.68
CA HIS A 44 -0.57 2.15 6.02
C HIS A 44 -1.07 1.90 7.43
N HIS A 45 -1.08 0.63 7.85
CA HIS A 45 -1.59 0.20 9.14
C HIS A 45 -0.92 -1.10 9.58
N VAL A 46 -0.79 -1.27 10.89
CA VAL A 46 -0.32 -2.50 11.53
C VAL A 46 -1.29 -2.82 12.66
N GLU A 47 -1.85 -4.01 12.64
CA GLU A 47 -2.76 -4.52 13.67
C GLU A 47 -2.00 -4.76 14.97
N GLN A 48 -2.56 -4.32 16.10
CA GLN A 48 -1.95 -4.53 17.41
C GLN A 48 -1.95 -6.01 17.79
N GLY A 49 -0.84 -6.49 18.37
CA GLY A 49 -0.66 -7.90 18.72
C GLY A 49 -0.49 -8.83 17.51
N SER A 50 -0.34 -8.28 16.31
CA SER A 50 -0.11 -9.08 15.11
C SER A 50 1.35 -9.49 14.94
N ILE A 51 1.58 -10.41 14.01
CA ILE A 51 2.93 -10.83 13.60
C ILE A 51 3.72 -9.64 13.07
N GLY A 52 3.08 -8.76 12.30
CA GLY A 52 3.69 -7.54 11.78
C GLY A 52 4.23 -6.63 12.88
N GLU A 53 3.42 -6.37 13.91
CA GLU A 53 3.84 -5.58 15.07
C GLU A 53 4.98 -6.27 15.84
N ALA A 54 4.90 -7.58 16.03
CA ALA A 54 5.95 -8.37 16.68
C ALA A 54 7.29 -8.37 15.90
N GLN A 55 7.28 -8.02 14.62
CA GLN A 55 8.48 -7.82 13.79
C GLN A 55 8.92 -6.35 13.73
N GLU A 56 8.38 -5.50 14.60
CA GLU A 56 8.67 -4.06 14.69
C GLU A 56 8.39 -3.31 13.37
N ILE A 57 7.47 -3.83 12.56
CA ILE A 57 6.98 -3.14 11.36
C ILE A 57 6.08 -2.01 11.84
N ALA A 58 6.34 -0.80 11.38
CA ALA A 58 5.63 0.38 11.79
C ALA A 58 4.89 1.04 10.63
N LYS A 59 3.78 1.71 10.95
CA LYS A 59 3.12 2.61 10.02
C LYS A 59 4.10 3.68 9.53
N GLY A 60 4.10 3.92 8.22
CA GLY A 60 5.01 4.88 7.59
C GLY A 60 6.28 4.26 7.03
N ASP A 61 6.57 2.98 7.32
CA ASP A 61 7.69 2.28 6.72
C ASP A 61 7.51 2.16 5.20
N LEU A 62 8.50 2.62 4.44
CA LEU A 62 8.49 2.54 2.99
C LEU A 62 9.03 1.17 2.56
N LEU A 63 8.23 0.38 1.87
CA LEU A 63 8.68 -0.92 1.39
C LEU A 63 9.50 -0.72 0.11
N GLU A 64 10.77 -1.14 0.14
CA GLU A 64 11.66 -1.03 -1.01
C GLU A 64 11.83 -2.39 -1.73
N ALA A 65 11.99 -3.47 -0.96
CA ALA A 65 12.23 -4.80 -1.50
C ALA A 65 11.62 -5.92 -0.64
N LEU A 66 11.37 -7.05 -1.29
CA LEU A 66 10.96 -8.31 -0.67
C LEU A 66 11.93 -9.40 -1.13
N ASP A 67 12.57 -10.08 -0.18
CA ASP A 67 13.64 -11.06 -0.38
C ASP A 67 14.75 -10.54 -1.31
N GLY A 68 15.16 -9.28 -1.09
CA GLY A 68 16.17 -8.60 -1.91
C GLY A 68 15.71 -8.19 -3.30
N THR A 69 14.47 -8.54 -3.69
CA THR A 69 13.92 -8.14 -4.99
C THR A 69 13.08 -6.87 -4.82
N PRO A 70 13.38 -5.78 -5.53
CA PRO A 70 12.61 -4.54 -5.42
C PRO A 70 11.13 -4.78 -5.76
N VAL A 71 10.24 -4.09 -5.05
CA VAL A 71 8.79 -4.16 -5.26
C VAL A 71 8.24 -2.74 -5.33
N ARG A 72 7.55 -2.41 -6.43
CA ARG A 72 7.05 -1.04 -6.67
C ARG A 72 5.53 -0.99 -6.73
N THR A 73 4.87 -2.10 -7.04
CA THR A 73 3.42 -2.16 -7.27
C THR A 73 2.72 -3.13 -6.31
N LEU A 74 1.45 -2.85 -6.01
CA LEU A 74 0.62 -3.70 -5.14
C LEU A 74 0.42 -5.11 -5.72
N ASP A 75 0.34 -5.22 -7.06
CA ASP A 75 0.14 -6.49 -7.74
C ASP A 75 1.35 -7.41 -7.57
N GLU A 76 2.56 -6.87 -7.78
CA GLU A 76 3.81 -7.59 -7.53
C GLU A 76 3.95 -8.00 -6.06
N LEU A 77 3.59 -7.11 -5.13
CA LEU A 77 3.61 -7.42 -3.70
C LEU A 77 2.66 -8.58 -3.38
N HIS A 78 1.42 -8.50 -3.89
CA HIS A 78 0.41 -9.53 -3.66
C HIS A 78 0.84 -10.88 -4.22
N ALA A 79 1.34 -10.92 -5.46
CA ALA A 79 1.80 -12.15 -6.09
C ALA A 79 2.94 -12.81 -5.29
N LYS A 80 3.94 -12.03 -4.85
CA LYS A 80 5.07 -12.54 -4.05
C LYS A 80 4.64 -13.03 -2.68
N LEU A 81 3.79 -12.28 -1.99
CA LEU A 81 3.27 -12.66 -0.68
C LEU A 81 2.41 -13.92 -0.78
N ASN A 82 1.56 -14.03 -1.80
CA ASN A 82 0.72 -15.21 -2.02
C ASN A 82 1.59 -16.45 -2.28
N ALA A 83 2.57 -16.35 -3.18
CA ALA A 83 3.51 -17.44 -3.44
C ALA A 83 4.30 -17.86 -2.19
N ALA A 84 4.69 -16.91 -1.34
CA ALA A 84 5.37 -17.19 -0.08
C ALA A 84 4.44 -17.85 0.95
N GLN A 85 3.16 -17.46 0.97
CA GLN A 85 2.15 -18.08 1.83
C GLN A 85 1.90 -19.54 1.43
N GLU A 86 1.76 -19.83 0.13
CA GLU A 86 1.58 -21.19 -0.39
C GLU A 86 2.74 -22.11 -0.02
N GLN A 87 3.96 -21.56 0.02
CA GLN A 87 5.17 -22.27 0.42
C GLN A 87 5.42 -22.25 1.94
N ALA A 88 4.50 -21.68 2.73
CA ALA A 88 4.63 -21.45 4.17
C ALA A 88 5.99 -20.81 4.56
N ARG A 89 6.52 -19.95 3.70
CA ARG A 89 7.86 -19.38 3.80
C ARG A 89 7.84 -18.04 4.54
N ARG A 90 8.95 -17.72 5.17
CA ARG A 90 9.25 -16.39 5.71
C ARG A 90 9.84 -15.51 4.62
N VAL A 91 9.33 -14.28 4.48
CA VAL A 91 9.86 -13.28 3.53
C VAL A 91 10.65 -12.23 4.26
N THR A 92 11.73 -11.74 3.65
CA THR A 92 12.52 -10.64 4.20
C THR A 92 12.08 -9.33 3.56
N LEU A 93 11.47 -8.44 4.34
CA LEU A 93 11.03 -7.12 3.91
C LEU A 93 12.14 -6.11 4.18
N THR A 94 12.60 -5.42 3.14
CA THR A 94 13.53 -4.30 3.27
C THR A 94 12.72 -3.01 3.26
N PHE A 95 12.77 -2.30 4.39
CA PHE A 95 12.12 -1.01 4.56
C PHE A 95 13.13 0.13 4.54
N LYS A 96 12.68 1.25 4.02
CA LYS A 96 13.38 2.54 4.04
C LYS A 96 12.64 3.47 4.99
N LYS A 97 13.26 3.76 6.14
CA LYS A 97 12.78 4.70 7.15
C LYS A 97 13.33 6.08 6.86
N LEU A 98 12.45 7.08 6.87
CA LEU A 98 12.83 8.49 6.89
C LEU A 98 13.23 8.86 8.33
N GLY A 99 14.50 9.23 8.53
CA GLY A 99 15.05 9.64 9.83
C GLY A 99 15.19 11.16 9.93
N GLY A 100 14.96 11.72 11.12
CA GLY A 100 15.06 13.17 11.37
C GLY A 100 16.46 13.67 11.75
N ASP A 101 17.41 12.78 12.07
CA ASP A 101 18.66 13.12 12.78
C ASP A 101 19.91 13.01 11.86
N GLY A 102 19.85 13.64 10.68
CA GLY A 102 21.02 13.79 9.79
C GLY A 102 21.36 12.61 8.88
N ALA A 103 20.81 11.41 9.12
CA ALA A 103 20.75 10.34 8.13
C ALA A 103 19.40 10.40 7.39
N LEU A 104 19.40 10.86 6.13
CA LEU A 104 18.19 11.06 5.33
C LEU A 104 17.32 9.79 5.23
N PHE A 105 17.94 8.60 5.24
CA PHE A 105 17.25 7.31 5.20
C PHE A 105 17.99 6.21 5.97
N ALA A 106 17.27 5.44 6.78
CA ALA A 106 17.76 4.21 7.40
C ALA A 106 17.10 2.99 6.74
N TYR A 107 17.90 1.99 6.39
CA TYR A 107 17.40 0.72 5.86
C TYR A 107 17.23 -0.28 7.00
N THR A 108 16.05 -0.87 7.13
CA THR A 108 15.80 -1.94 8.10
C THR A 108 15.22 -3.15 7.39
N GLN A 109 15.73 -4.33 7.73
CA GLN A 109 15.23 -5.58 7.17
C GLN A 109 14.49 -6.34 8.26
N ARG A 110 13.26 -6.77 7.96
CA ARG A 110 12.40 -7.50 8.89
C ARG A 110 11.90 -8.78 8.23
N THR A 111 12.00 -9.89 8.95
CA THR A 111 11.55 -11.18 8.44
C THR A 111 10.10 -11.44 8.84
N LEU A 112 9.19 -11.41 7.88
CA LEU A 112 7.76 -11.60 8.12
C LEU A 112 7.35 -13.03 7.72
N PRO A 113 6.86 -13.87 8.65
CA PRO A 113 6.17 -15.10 8.26
C PRO A 113 4.81 -14.73 7.65
N VAL A 114 4.62 -15.05 6.37
CA VAL A 114 3.44 -14.60 5.61
C VAL A 114 2.21 -15.44 5.98
N ARG A 115 1.16 -14.79 6.47
CA ARG A 115 -0.15 -15.38 6.80
C ARG A 115 -1.30 -14.45 6.44
N ASP A 116 -2.49 -15.00 6.22
CA ASP A 116 -3.74 -14.27 5.97
C ASP A 116 -3.60 -13.21 4.85
N THR A 117 -2.96 -13.57 3.73
CA THR A 117 -2.79 -12.62 2.62
C THR A 117 -4.11 -12.36 1.91
N ARG A 118 -4.50 -11.08 1.83
CA ARG A 118 -5.70 -10.65 1.10
C ARG A 118 -5.52 -9.25 0.54
N VAL A 119 -6.16 -8.97 -0.60
CA VAL A 119 -6.28 -7.61 -1.12
C VAL A 119 -7.43 -6.90 -0.39
N VAL A 120 -7.17 -5.72 0.15
CA VAL A 120 -8.15 -4.87 0.84
C VAL A 120 -8.36 -3.61 -0.01
N GLY A 121 -9.61 -3.26 -0.31
CA GLY A 121 -9.95 -2.07 -1.12
C GLY A 121 -11.18 -2.32 -2.00
N PRO A 122 -11.70 -1.27 -2.68
CA PRO A 122 -12.85 -1.44 -3.58
C PRO A 122 -12.48 -2.34 -4.77
N ALA A 123 -13.37 -3.27 -5.11
CA ALA A 123 -13.15 -4.32 -6.11
C ALA A 123 -12.92 -3.82 -7.55
N ASN A 124 -13.25 -2.56 -7.86
CA ASN A 124 -13.15 -1.94 -9.20
C ASN A 124 -12.16 -0.77 -9.22
N TYR A 125 -10.87 -1.03 -8.97
CA TYR A 125 -9.83 0.00 -9.11
C TYR A 125 -9.18 -0.07 -10.50
N ASP A 126 -9.66 0.77 -11.42
CA ASP A 126 -8.98 1.07 -12.68
C ASP A 126 -8.22 2.41 -12.53
N PRO A 127 -6.88 2.43 -12.65
CA PRO A 127 -6.09 3.64 -12.48
C PRO A 127 -6.36 4.71 -13.56
N ALA A 128 -6.97 4.34 -14.70
CA ALA A 128 -7.33 5.26 -15.77
C ALA A 128 -8.70 5.94 -15.54
N LEU A 129 -9.62 5.26 -14.84
CA LEU A 129 -10.96 5.75 -14.51
C LEU A 129 -10.95 6.85 -13.45
N THR A 130 -9.90 6.91 -12.62
CA THR A 130 -9.76 7.95 -11.59
C THR A 130 -9.28 9.29 -12.19
N LEU A 131 -8.58 9.27 -13.33
CA LEU A 131 -8.15 10.47 -14.07
C LEU A 131 -9.24 11.04 -14.99
N ARG A 132 -10.25 10.23 -15.33
CA ARG A 132 -11.45 10.65 -16.05
C ARG A 132 -12.61 10.70 -15.08
N GLY A 133 -12.75 11.81 -14.35
CA GLY A 133 -13.76 12.01 -13.32
C GLY A 133 -15.04 11.22 -13.56
N ALA A 134 -15.23 10.17 -12.77
CA ALA A 134 -16.42 9.33 -12.86
C ALA A 134 -17.66 10.23 -12.67
N PRO A 135 -18.64 10.20 -13.59
CA PRO A 135 -19.87 10.95 -13.38
C PRO A 135 -20.58 10.36 -12.16
N CYS A 136 -20.78 11.22 -11.16
CA CYS A 136 -21.55 10.90 -9.98
C CYS A 136 -22.90 10.31 -10.41
N PRO A 137 -23.27 9.08 -10.00
CA PRO A 137 -24.57 8.53 -10.34
C PRO A 137 -25.65 9.41 -9.70
N ARG A 138 -26.55 9.95 -10.53
CA ARG A 138 -27.72 10.70 -10.06
C ARG A 138 -28.60 9.76 -9.24
N ARG A 139 -29.00 10.21 -8.06
CA ARG A 139 -29.93 9.52 -7.16
C ARG A 139 -31.22 9.20 -7.94
N GLY A 140 -31.45 7.93 -8.29
CA GLY A 140 -32.72 7.48 -8.90
C GLY A 140 -32.68 6.51 -10.08
N GLN A 141 -31.58 5.82 -10.43
CA GLN A 141 -31.61 4.78 -11.48
C GLN A 141 -31.42 3.36 -10.92
N ALA A 142 -32.38 2.51 -11.26
CA ALA A 142 -32.51 1.10 -10.90
C ALA A 142 -31.34 0.24 -11.44
N PRO A 143 -31.06 -0.93 -10.83
CA PRO A 143 -29.99 -1.81 -11.30
C PRO A 143 -30.33 -2.41 -12.66
N VAL A 144 -29.53 -2.11 -13.68
CA VAL A 144 -29.53 -2.86 -14.94
C VAL A 144 -28.70 -4.12 -14.76
N SER A 145 -29.36 -5.26 -14.93
CA SER A 145 -28.79 -6.60 -15.06
C SER A 145 -27.90 -6.70 -16.30
N CYS A 146 -26.66 -7.16 -16.15
CA CYS A 146 -25.86 -7.63 -17.28
C CYS A 146 -26.30 -9.06 -17.63
N GLY A 147 -26.76 -9.25 -18.88
CA GLY A 147 -26.80 -10.53 -19.57
C GLY A 147 -25.63 -10.68 -20.52
#